data_AF-A0A820T8U4-F1
#
_entry.id   AF-A0A820T8U4-F1
#
_cell.length_a   1.000
_cell.length_b   1.000
_cell.length_c   1.000
_cell.angle_alpha   90.00
_cell.angle_beta   90.00
_cell.angle_gamma   90.00
#
_symmetry.space_group_name_H-M   'P 1'
#
loop_
_entity.id
_entity.type
_entity.pdbx_description
1 polymer ?
#
loop_
_entity_poly.entity_id
_entity_poly.type
_entity_poly.pdbx_seq_one_letter_code
_entity_poly.pdbx_strand_id
1 'polypeptide(L)'
;FREQDDGWVEEAHLDQHNDWVRDVAWAPTFSFNKDKIASCSQDGHVYVFTRDTRSSLSWECTQIGTHFNDVWSVSWALTGDILAVAASDKVSLWKLGLDGKYQCLTAPHASSTSVESPSVNSTMESTTGGEAGNIPLMT
;
A
#
# COMPACT_ATOMS: atom_id res chain seq x y z
N PHE A 1 23.61 -14.88 -0.56
CA PHE A 1 24.82 -15.62 -0.12
C PHE A 1 25.19 -15.16 1.26
N ARG A 2 25.69 -16.06 2.11
CA ARG A 2 26.18 -15.77 3.45
C ARG A 2 27.64 -16.20 3.55
N GLU A 3 28.44 -15.40 4.23
CA GLU A 3 29.83 -15.73 4.53
C GLU A 3 29.90 -16.87 5.55
N GLN A 4 30.67 -17.91 5.22
CA GLN A 4 30.94 -19.04 6.10
C GLN A 4 32.37 -19.55 5.83
N ASP A 5 33.20 -19.55 6.87
CA ASP A 5 34.56 -20.11 6.88
C ASP A 5 35.35 -19.87 5.58
N ASP A 6 35.53 -18.58 5.23
CA ASP A 6 36.30 -18.11 4.07
C ASP A 6 35.66 -18.38 2.69
N GLY A 7 34.34 -18.64 2.67
CA GLY A 7 33.56 -18.84 1.45
C GLY A 7 32.18 -18.19 1.49
N TRP A 8 31.56 -18.09 0.31
CA TRP A 8 30.18 -17.63 0.16
C TRP A 8 29.27 -18.83 -0.10
N VAL A 9 28.35 -19.10 0.82
CA VAL A 9 27.35 -20.15 0.67
C VAL A 9 26.04 -19.52 0.23
N GLU A 10 25.34 -20.18 -0.68
CA GLU A 10 24.00 -19.75 -1.07
C GLU A 10 23.07 -19.76 0.15
N GLU A 11 22.39 -18.65 0.38
CA GLU A 11 21.52 -18.52 1.56
C GLU A 11 20.09 -18.95 1.27
N ALA A 12 19.59 -18.62 0.09
CA ALA A 12 18.25 -18.94 -0.36
C ALA A 12 18.16 -18.88 -1.88
N HIS A 13 17.31 -19.74 -2.43
CA HIS A 13 16.94 -19.82 -3.83
C HIS A 13 15.46 -19.39 -3.96
N LEU A 14 15.15 -18.41 -4.82
CA LEU A 14 13.83 -17.76 -4.91
C LEU A 14 13.23 -17.87 -6.32
N ASP A 15 12.72 -19.06 -6.70
CA ASP A 15 12.30 -19.40 -8.08
C ASP A 15 10.83 -19.11 -8.41
N GLN A 16 10.31 -17.98 -7.94
CA GLN A 16 8.87 -17.71 -8.10
C GLN A 16 8.52 -17.15 -9.48
N HIS A 17 9.49 -16.53 -10.16
CA HIS A 17 9.31 -15.95 -11.49
C HIS A 17 9.49 -16.99 -12.59
N ASN A 18 8.66 -16.87 -13.64
CA ASN A 18 8.69 -17.77 -14.81
C ASN A 18 9.27 -17.10 -16.06
N ASP A 19 9.77 -15.87 -15.92
CA ASP A 19 10.40 -15.08 -16.98
C ASP A 19 11.47 -14.16 -16.38
N TRP A 20 12.02 -13.27 -17.20
CA TRP A 20 13.06 -12.34 -16.81
C TRP A 20 12.64 -11.42 -15.66
N VAL A 21 13.35 -11.57 -14.54
CA VAL A 21 13.34 -10.60 -13.46
C VAL A 21 13.89 -9.27 -13.98
N ARG A 22 13.10 -8.21 -13.83
CA ARG A 22 13.42 -6.87 -14.35
C ARG A 22 14.07 -6.00 -13.30
N ASP A 23 13.62 -6.11 -12.06
CA ASP A 23 14.12 -5.30 -10.97
C ASP A 23 13.97 -6.03 -9.64
N VAL A 24 14.87 -5.69 -8.70
CA VAL A 24 14.91 -6.22 -7.34
C VAL A 24 15.30 -5.10 -6.39
N ALA A 25 14.48 -4.87 -5.36
CA ALA A 25 14.70 -3.80 -4.41
C ALA A 25 14.59 -4.30 -2.96
N TRP A 26 15.56 -3.94 -2.12
CA TRP A 26 15.52 -4.15 -0.68
C TRP A 26 14.73 -3.05 0.01
N ALA A 27 13.85 -3.42 0.94
CA ALA A 27 13.15 -2.46 1.76
C ALA A 27 14.07 -1.92 2.86
N PRO A 28 14.02 -0.61 3.17
CA PRO A 28 14.65 -0.08 4.37
C PRO A 28 14.09 -0.74 5.64
N THR A 29 14.97 -1.30 6.47
CA THR A 29 14.59 -2.07 7.67
C THR A 29 14.60 -1.21 8.92
N PHE A 30 13.84 -0.11 8.92
CA PHE A 30 13.66 0.66 10.16
C PHE A 30 12.60 -0.03 11.02
N SER A 31 13.02 -0.59 12.16
CA SER A 31 12.18 -0.90 13.34
C SER A 31 11.53 -2.29 13.50
N PHE A 32 11.55 -3.20 12.51
CA PHE A 32 10.71 -4.42 12.57
C PHE A 32 11.41 -5.77 12.62
N ASN A 33 12.75 -5.85 12.70
CA ASN A 33 13.50 -7.13 12.62
C ASN A 33 13.03 -8.00 11.45
N LYS A 34 12.64 -7.39 10.33
CA LYS A 34 12.17 -8.07 9.14
C LYS A 34 12.92 -7.54 7.94
N ASP A 35 13.59 -8.43 7.24
CA ASP A 35 14.17 -8.18 5.94
C ASP A 35 13.08 -8.34 4.90
N LYS A 36 13.02 -7.40 3.94
CA LYS A 36 12.08 -7.48 2.82
C LYS A 36 12.79 -7.19 1.52
N ILE A 37 12.48 -8.01 0.53
CA ILE A 37 12.94 -7.86 -0.86
C ILE A 37 11.69 -7.87 -1.74
N ALA A 38 11.60 -6.94 -2.69
CA ALA A 38 10.64 -7.02 -3.77
C ALA A 38 11.36 -7.43 -5.05
N SER A 39 10.74 -8.27 -5.86
CA SER A 39 11.16 -8.57 -7.22
C SER A 39 9.99 -8.42 -8.18
N CYS A 40 10.26 -7.95 -9.39
CA CYS A 40 9.29 -7.93 -10.47
C CYS A 40 9.86 -8.55 -11.74
N SER A 41 8.95 -9.02 -12.61
CA SER A 41 9.32 -9.75 -13.82
C SER A 41 8.44 -9.37 -15.00
N GLN A 42 8.93 -9.72 -16.19
CA GLN A 42 8.16 -9.66 -17.42
C GLN A 42 6.94 -10.59 -17.41
N ASP A 43 6.93 -11.63 -16.56
CA ASP A 43 5.79 -12.55 -16.39
C ASP A 43 4.52 -11.88 -15.81
N GLY A 44 4.56 -10.59 -15.49
CA GLY A 44 3.43 -9.85 -14.94
C GLY A 44 3.20 -10.05 -13.44
N HIS A 45 4.17 -10.65 -12.73
CA HIS A 45 4.11 -10.89 -11.29
C HIS A 45 5.10 -10.00 -10.55
N VAL A 46 4.72 -9.68 -9.31
CA VAL A 46 5.58 -9.03 -8.33
C VAL A 46 5.50 -9.84 -7.05
N TYR A 47 6.66 -10.25 -6.55
CA TYR A 47 6.78 -10.99 -5.31
C TYR A 47 7.48 -10.15 -4.26
N VAL A 48 6.99 -10.23 -3.03
CA VAL A 48 7.66 -9.70 -1.86
C VAL A 48 8.10 -10.85 -0.99
N PHE A 49 9.41 -10.96 -0.79
CA PHE A 49 10.03 -11.92 0.11
C PHE A 49 10.24 -11.24 1.45
N THR A 50 9.76 -11.88 2.53
CA THR A 50 9.95 -11.39 3.89
C THR A 50 10.65 -12.44 4.71
N ARG A 51 11.56 -12.02 5.58
CA ARG A 51 12.23 -12.89 6.55
C ARG A 51 12.32 -12.19 7.89
N ASP A 52 12.00 -12.91 8.95
CA ASP A 52 12.20 -12.43 10.32
C ASP A 52 13.66 -12.66 10.75
N THR A 53 14.39 -11.60 11.07
CA THR A 53 15.83 -11.69 11.37
C THR A 53 16.13 -12.30 12.74
N ARG A 54 15.13 -12.50 13.61
CA ARG A 54 15.31 -13.09 14.95
C ARG A 54 14.82 -14.53 15.05
N SER A 55 13.73 -14.86 14.35
CA SER A 55 13.05 -16.14 14.56
C SER A 55 13.37 -17.19 13.50
N SER A 56 13.62 -16.79 12.26
CA SER A 56 13.81 -17.76 11.17
C SER A 56 14.74 -17.25 10.08
N LEU A 57 15.56 -18.15 9.53
CA LEU A 57 16.35 -17.84 8.34
C LEU A 57 15.56 -18.07 7.04
N SER A 58 14.31 -18.56 7.11
CA SER A 58 13.47 -18.85 5.95
C SER A 58 12.83 -17.58 5.36
N TRP A 59 12.85 -17.48 4.04
CA TRP A 59 12.11 -16.47 3.30
C TRP A 59 10.68 -16.93 3.03
N GLU A 60 9.72 -16.07 3.37
CA GLU A 60 8.31 -16.22 2.99
C GLU A 60 8.02 -15.39 1.75
N CYS A 61 7.38 -15.99 0.75
CA CYS A 61 7.01 -15.30 -0.48
C CYS A 61 5.54 -14.88 -0.45
N THR A 62 5.27 -13.61 -0.75
CA THR A 62 3.92 -13.08 -0.95
C THR A 62 3.82 -12.45 -2.34
N GLN A 63 2.88 -12.93 -3.16
CA GLN A 63 2.55 -12.26 -4.41
C GLN A 63 1.70 -11.02 -4.13
N ILE A 64 2.04 -9.90 -4.77
CA ILE A 64 1.25 -8.67 -4.69
C ILE A 64 0.63 -8.38 -6.05
N GLY A 65 -0.65 -7.99 -6.04
CA GLY A 65 -1.43 -7.81 -7.26
C GLY A 65 -1.63 -9.09 -8.08
N THR A 66 -2.46 -8.93 -9.11
CA THR A 66 -2.75 -10.00 -10.06
C THR A 66 -2.58 -9.46 -11.47
N HIS A 67 -1.88 -10.24 -12.30
CA HIS A 67 -1.75 -10.03 -13.74
C HIS A 67 -1.43 -8.59 -14.14
N PHE A 68 -0.28 -8.09 -13.70
CA PHE A 68 0.27 -6.90 -14.34
C PHE A 68 0.63 -7.25 -15.79
N ASN A 69 0.67 -6.25 -16.65
CA ASN A 69 1.49 -6.35 -17.86
C ASN A 69 2.98 -6.33 -17.44
N ASP A 70 3.89 -6.39 -18.41
CA ASP A 70 5.34 -6.34 -18.19
C ASP A 70 5.73 -5.31 -17.12
N VAL A 71 6.25 -5.79 -15.99
CA VAL A 71 6.65 -4.95 -14.85
C VAL A 71 8.13 -4.61 -14.98
N TRP A 72 8.44 -3.32 -14.97
CA TRP A 72 9.78 -2.83 -15.29
C TRP A 72 10.61 -2.50 -14.05
N SER A 73 9.96 -1.99 -13.00
CA SER A 73 10.67 -1.56 -11.81
C SER A 73 9.80 -1.60 -10.55
N VAL A 74 10.47 -1.79 -9.42
CA VAL A 74 9.90 -1.75 -8.08
C VAL A 74 10.73 -0.86 -7.17
N SER A 75 10.08 -0.09 -6.31
CA SER A 75 10.78 0.81 -5.38
C SER A 75 10.07 0.92 -4.05
N TRP A 76 10.82 0.80 -2.96
CA TRP A 76 10.30 0.91 -1.60
C TRP A 76 10.27 2.36 -1.12
N ALA A 77 9.20 2.71 -0.42
CA ALA A 77 9.20 3.91 0.41
C ALA A 77 10.18 3.74 1.59
N LEU A 78 10.67 4.86 2.13
CA LEU A 78 11.59 4.86 3.28
C LEU A 78 10.98 4.26 4.56
N THR A 79 9.65 4.27 4.66
CA THR A 79 8.90 3.62 5.74
C THR A 79 8.96 2.09 5.66
N GLY A 80 9.31 1.54 4.49
CA GLY A 80 9.43 0.10 4.26
C GLY A 80 8.09 -0.66 4.24
N ASP A 81 6.95 0.02 4.33
CA ASP A 81 5.59 -0.56 4.29
C ASP A 81 4.85 -0.27 2.99
N ILE A 82 5.36 0.63 2.14
CA ILE A 82 4.79 0.98 0.84
C ILE A 82 5.77 0.61 -0.27
N LEU A 83 5.26 -0.03 -1.31
CA LEU A 83 5.98 -0.37 -2.53
C LEU A 83 5.32 0.30 -3.74
N ALA A 84 6.12 0.97 -4.56
CA ALA A 84 5.73 1.42 -5.89
C ALA A 84 6.09 0.34 -6.93
N VAL A 85 5.16 0.07 -7.84
CA VAL A 85 5.31 -0.89 -8.93
C VAL A 85 5.02 -0.17 -10.24
N ALA A 86 6.01 -0.13 -11.13
CA ALA A 86 5.88 0.44 -12.47
C ALA A 86 5.71 -0.67 -13.51
N ALA A 87 4.49 -0.83 -14.01
CA ALA A 87 4.16 -1.71 -15.13
C ALA A 87 4.09 -0.90 -16.43
N SER A 88 4.03 -1.59 -17.57
CA SER A 88 3.98 -0.98 -18.90
C SER A 88 2.75 -0.07 -19.11
N ASP A 89 1.63 -0.37 -18.46
CA ASP A 89 0.36 0.35 -18.60
C ASP A 89 0.09 1.35 -17.46
N LYS A 90 0.58 1.06 -16.25
CA LYS A 90 0.27 1.86 -15.06
C LYS A 90 1.36 1.78 -13.99
N VAL A 91 1.40 2.81 -13.16
CA VAL A 91 2.12 2.78 -11.89
C VAL A 91 1.13 2.56 -10.76
N SER A 92 1.45 1.66 -9.84
CA SER A 92 0.61 1.36 -8.69
C SER A 92 1.39 1.41 -7.38
N LEU A 93 0.71 1.79 -6.31
CA LEU A 93 1.24 1.81 -4.94
C LEU A 93 0.57 0.72 -4.12
N TRP A 94 1.37 -0.03 -3.37
CA TRP A 94 0.94 -1.15 -2.55
C TRP A 94 1.40 -0.94 -1.12
N LYS A 95 0.47 -0.94 -0.17
CA LYS A 95 0.77 -0.76 1.26
C LYS A 95 0.54 -2.05 2.04
N LEU A 96 1.48 -2.41 2.89
CA LEU A 96 1.36 -3.50 3.84
C LEU A 96 0.42 -3.10 4.99
N GLY A 97 -0.71 -3.80 5.11
CA GLY A 97 -1.64 -3.66 6.21
C GLY A 97 -1.15 -4.32 7.50
N LEU A 98 -1.80 -3.99 8.61
CA LEU A 98 -1.56 -4.62 9.91
C LEU A 98 -1.93 -6.11 9.94
N ASP A 99 -2.76 -6.54 8.99
CA ASP A 99 -3.13 -7.92 8.74
C ASP A 99 -2.04 -8.71 7.98
N GLY A 100 -0.92 -8.07 7.65
CA GLY A 100 0.17 -8.66 6.89
C GLY A 100 -0.10 -8.78 5.39
N LYS A 101 -1.15 -8.13 4.87
CA LYS A 101 -1.51 -8.20 3.45
C LYS A 101 -1.25 -6.89 2.74
N TYR A 102 -0.88 -6.97 1.46
CA TYR A 102 -0.69 -5.78 0.63
C TYR A 102 -2.02 -5.31 0.03
N GLN A 103 -2.27 -4.01 0.11
CA GLN A 103 -3.45 -3.35 -0.45
C GLN A 103 -3.03 -2.29 -1.48
N CYS A 104 -3.70 -2.27 -2.62
CA CYS A 104 -3.46 -1.27 -3.67
C CYS A 104 -4.07 0.07 -3.28
N LEU A 105 -3.25 1.13 -3.24
CA LEU A 105 -3.68 2.50 -2.92
C LEU A 105 -4.13 3.30 -4.15
N THR A 106 -3.71 2.87 -5.34
CA THR A 106 -3.92 3.58 -6.62
C THR A 106 -5.11 3.04 -7.41
N ALA A 107 -6.17 2.55 -6.74
CA ALA A 107 -7.38 2.12 -7.43
C ALA A 107 -7.87 3.22 -8.41
N PRO A 108 -8.36 2.85 -9.60
CA PRO A 108 -8.72 3.82 -10.63
C PRO A 108 -9.74 4.81 -10.07
N HIS A 109 -9.60 6.07 -10.47
CA HIS A 109 -10.61 7.09 -10.28
C HIS A 109 -11.94 6.56 -10.84
N ALA A 110 -12.83 6.07 -9.98
CA ALA A 110 -14.23 6.01 -10.33
C ALA A 110 -14.65 7.47 -10.49
N SER A 111 -14.72 7.94 -11.73
CA SER A 111 -15.41 9.17 -12.04
C SER A 111 -16.88 8.97 -11.66
N SER A 112 -17.24 9.33 -10.42
CA SER A 112 -18.58 9.71 -10.04
C SER A 112 -18.54 11.18 -9.63
N THR A 113 -18.82 12.01 -10.62
CA THR A 113 -19.32 13.37 -10.49
C THR A 113 -20.32 13.54 -9.34
N SER A 114 -19.97 14.35 -8.35
CA SER A 114 -20.71 15.57 -7.97
C SER A 114 -20.12 16.12 -6.68
N VAL A 115 -19.45 17.27 -6.78
CA VAL A 115 -19.22 18.14 -5.63
C VAL A 115 -20.54 18.82 -5.31
N GLU A 116 -21.40 18.19 -4.51
CA GLU A 116 -22.43 18.97 -3.81
C GLU A 116 -21.73 19.79 -2.74
N SER A 117 -21.58 21.08 -3.05
CA SER A 117 -21.16 22.09 -2.08
C SER A 117 -22.20 22.12 -0.96
N PRO A 118 -21.82 22.17 0.34
CA PRO A 118 -22.79 22.44 1.38
C PRO A 118 -23.32 23.87 1.18
N SER A 119 -24.50 24.00 0.56
CA SER A 119 -25.21 25.27 0.48
C SER A 119 -25.62 25.65 1.89
N VAL A 120 -24.96 26.67 2.45
CA VAL A 120 -25.37 27.29 3.70
C VAL A 120 -26.72 27.95 3.44
N ASN A 121 -27.81 27.33 3.89
CA ASN A 121 -29.13 27.95 3.84
C ASN A 121 -29.14 29.16 4.76
N SER A 122 -28.85 30.33 4.18
CA SER A 122 -29.05 31.63 4.82
C SER A 122 -30.51 32.01 4.64
N THR A 123 -31.40 31.35 5.39
CA THR A 123 -32.80 31.78 5.42
C THR A 123 -32.89 33.01 6.33
N MET A 124 -32.88 34.20 5.72
CA MET A 124 -33.37 35.41 6.38
C MET A 124 -34.89 35.29 6.47
N GLU A 125 -35.41 34.90 7.64
CA GLU A 125 -36.84 35.07 7.94
C GLU A 125 -37.06 36.44 8.56
N SER A 126 -37.60 37.35 7.75
CA SER A 126 -38.27 38.56 8.23
C SER A 126 -39.74 38.22 8.48
N THR A 127 -40.21 38.25 9.73
CA THR A 127 -41.65 38.33 10.01
C THR A 127 -41.91 39.33 11.14
N THR A 128 -42.63 40.37 10.75
CA THR A 128 -43.27 41.39 11.56
C THR A 128 -44.40 40.82 12.42
N GLY A 129 -44.53 41.33 13.65
CA GLY A 129 -45.84 41.63 14.25
C GLY A 129 -46.41 40.64 15.27
N GLY A 130 -46.54 41.13 16.51
CA GLY A 130 -47.83 41.14 17.20
C GLY A 130 -48.20 39.99 18.14
N GLU A 131 -48.29 40.37 19.42
CA GLU A 131 -49.31 39.97 20.39
C GLU A 131 -48.97 38.89 21.46
N ALA A 132 -49.51 39.16 22.65
CA ALA A 132 -49.11 38.67 23.96
C ALA A 132 -49.43 37.19 24.24
N GLY A 133 -48.66 36.56 25.12
CA GLY A 133 -49.11 35.33 25.78
C GLY A 133 -48.04 34.49 26.47
N ASN A 134 -47.97 34.60 27.80
CA ASN A 134 -47.56 33.60 28.79
C ASN A 134 -46.17 32.92 28.73
N ILE A 135 -45.43 33.14 29.82
CA ILE A 135 -44.23 32.42 30.21
C ILE A 135 -44.63 31.39 31.29
N PRO A 136 -44.53 30.07 31.09
CA PRO A 136 -44.55 29.13 32.19
C PRO A 136 -43.11 28.87 32.67
N LEU A 137 -42.87 29.21 33.93
CA LEU A 137 -41.74 28.76 34.73
C LEU A 137 -41.97 27.29 35.11
N MET A 138 -40.96 26.42 34.98
CA MET A 138 -40.91 25.17 35.73
C MET A 138 -39.61 25.10 36.51
N THR A 139 -39.80 24.73 37.78
CA THR A 139 -38.87 24.51 38.89
C THR A 139 -37.80 23.45 38.59
#